data_AF-A0A7L2B7E0-F1
#
_entry.id   AF-A0A7L2B7E0-F1
#
_cell.length_a   1.000
_cell.length_b   1.000
_cell.length_c   1.000
_cell.angle_alpha   90.00
_cell.angle_beta   90.00
_cell.angle_gamma   90.00
#
_symmetry.space_group_name_H-M   'P 1'
#
loop_
_entity.id
_entity.type
_entity.pdbx_description
1 polymer ?
#
loop_
_entity_poly.entity_id
_entity_poly.type
_entity_poly.pdbx_seq_one_letter_code
_entity_poly.pdbx_strand_id
1 'polypeptide(L)'
;FCRPRSSTAAADRSGEDILLKWGLFLVPLTTFSLGTWQVQRRKWKLDLIAQLASRITSEPIPLTLDPIELKELEYRPVKVRGRFDHSKELYLLPRSLVDPEREAREAGRLTSHPENGANVITPFYCTELGVTILVNRGFVPKKKLKPETRLKGQVR
;
A
#
# COMPACT_ATOMS: atom_id res chain seq x y z
N PHE A 1 1.30 -59.69 -48.92
CA PHE A 1 1.90 -58.91 -47.81
C PHE A 1 2.17 -57.49 -48.30
N CYS A 2 1.27 -56.54 -48.04
CA CYS A 2 1.56 -55.11 -48.21
C CYS A 2 0.99 -54.35 -47.01
N ARG A 3 1.89 -53.84 -46.17
CA ARG A 3 1.56 -53.03 -44.99
C ARG A 3 1.52 -51.55 -45.44
N PRO A 4 0.54 -50.72 -45.05
CA PRO A 4 0.56 -49.31 -45.39
C PRO A 4 1.66 -48.61 -44.58
N ARG A 5 2.41 -47.74 -45.24
CA ARG A 5 3.52 -46.96 -44.68
C ARG A 5 2.92 -45.73 -43.99
N SER A 6 3.03 -45.66 -42.67
CA SER A 6 2.53 -44.59 -41.82
C SER A 6 3.16 -43.24 -42.20
N SER A 7 2.34 -42.28 -42.65
CA SER A 7 2.75 -40.92 -43.04
C SER A 7 2.66 -39.89 -41.90
N THR A 8 2.37 -40.31 -40.67
CA THR A 8 2.01 -39.41 -39.55
C THR A 8 3.20 -38.68 -38.91
N ALA A 9 4.45 -39.14 -39.12
CA ALA A 9 5.61 -38.62 -38.38
C ALA A 9 6.18 -37.27 -38.89
N ALA A 10 5.84 -36.84 -40.12
CA ALA A 10 6.41 -35.63 -40.71
C ALA A 10 5.62 -34.34 -40.40
N ALA A 11 4.32 -34.45 -40.16
CA ALA A 11 3.46 -33.30 -39.87
C ALA A 11 3.63 -32.78 -38.43
N ASP A 12 3.90 -33.66 -37.47
CA ASP A 12 4.04 -33.34 -36.04
C ASP A 12 5.31 -32.50 -35.76
N ARG A 13 6.44 -32.88 -36.38
CA ARG A 13 7.73 -32.19 -36.24
C ARG A 13 7.71 -30.73 -36.69
N SER A 14 6.96 -30.42 -37.75
CA SER A 14 6.84 -29.05 -38.28
C SER A 14 6.13 -28.12 -37.29
N GLY A 15 5.09 -28.62 -36.61
CA GLY A 15 4.37 -27.86 -35.58
C GLY A 15 5.22 -27.61 -34.33
N GLU A 16 5.97 -28.62 -33.89
CA GLU A 16 6.92 -28.52 -32.78
C GLU A 16 8.07 -27.55 -33.09
N ASP A 17 8.64 -27.59 -34.30
CA ASP A 17 9.71 -26.69 -34.74
C ASP A 17 9.25 -25.23 -34.84
N ILE A 18 8.01 -25.01 -35.27
CA ILE A 18 7.37 -23.68 -35.27
C ILE A 18 7.21 -23.22 -33.82
N LEU A 19 6.60 -24.01 -32.95
CA LEU A 19 6.42 -23.65 -31.53
C LEU A 19 7.76 -23.39 -30.81
N LEU A 20 8.79 -24.19 -31.06
CA LEU A 20 10.14 -24.00 -30.53
C LEU A 20 10.78 -22.71 -31.06
N LYS A 21 10.68 -22.43 -32.36
CA LYS A 21 11.23 -21.19 -32.96
C LYS A 21 10.50 -19.95 -32.46
N TRP A 22 9.17 -19.93 -32.49
CA TRP A 22 8.39 -18.79 -32.00
C TRP A 22 8.53 -18.62 -30.49
N GLY A 23 8.56 -19.71 -29.72
CA GLY A 23 8.84 -19.69 -28.29
C GLY A 23 10.22 -19.13 -27.97
N LEU A 24 11.25 -19.50 -28.75
CA LEU A 24 12.62 -18.99 -28.58
C LEU A 24 12.72 -17.47 -28.79
N PHE A 25 11.90 -16.88 -29.66
CA PHE A 25 11.86 -15.42 -29.85
C PHE A 25 10.89 -14.71 -28.91
N LEU A 26 9.79 -15.35 -28.52
CA LEU A 26 8.78 -14.76 -27.65
C LEU A 26 9.30 -14.54 -26.24
N VAL A 27 10.06 -15.50 -25.69
CA VAL A 27 10.62 -15.41 -24.34
C VAL A 27 11.54 -14.20 -24.16
N PRO A 28 12.59 -13.98 -24.99
CA PRO A 28 13.46 -12.80 -24.86
C PRO A 28 12.70 -11.49 -25.11
N LEU A 29 11.75 -11.46 -26.06
CA LEU A 29 10.98 -10.25 -26.35
C LEU A 29 10.09 -9.84 -25.16
N THR A 30 9.38 -10.79 -24.58
CA THR A 30 8.48 -10.55 -23.45
C THR A 30 9.26 -10.23 -22.18
N THR A 31 10.34 -10.96 -21.89
CA THR A 31 11.19 -10.69 -20.71
C THR A 31 11.91 -9.35 -20.80
N PHE A 32 12.36 -8.94 -21.98
CA PHE A 32 12.94 -7.59 -22.19
C PHE A 32 11.90 -6.48 -22.00
N SER A 33 10.71 -6.65 -22.56
CA SER A 33 9.61 -5.69 -22.41
C SER A 33 9.19 -5.56 -20.95
N LEU A 34 9.02 -6.70 -20.26
CA LEU A 34 8.71 -6.75 -18.83
C LEU A 34 9.85 -6.15 -17.99
N GLY A 35 11.11 -6.45 -18.30
CA GLY A 35 12.27 -5.89 -17.61
C GLY A 35 12.33 -4.37 -17.73
N THR A 36 12.09 -3.85 -18.93
CA THR A 36 12.03 -2.40 -19.17
C THR A 36 10.90 -1.76 -18.37
N TRP A 37 9.71 -2.37 -18.36
CA TRP A 37 8.58 -1.90 -17.56
C TRP A 37 8.88 -1.93 -16.05
N GLN A 38 9.50 -2.99 -15.54
CA GLN A 38 9.90 -3.11 -14.13
C GLN A 38 10.84 -1.97 -13.71
N VAL A 39 11.81 -1.60 -14.54
CA VAL A 39 12.72 -0.48 -14.27
C VAL A 39 11.99 0.86 -14.28
N GLN A 40 11.14 1.11 -15.29
CA GLN A 40 10.34 2.33 -15.36
C GLN A 40 9.38 2.44 -14.17
N ARG A 41 8.70 1.35 -13.83
CA ARG A 41 7.79 1.23 -12.69
C ARG A 41 8.51 1.51 -11.38
N ARG A 42 9.72 0.96 -11.21
CA ARG A 42 10.56 1.23 -10.04
C ARG A 42 10.93 2.71 -9.95
N LYS A 43 11.36 3.33 -11.05
CA LYS A 43 11.70 4.76 -11.08
C LYS A 43 10.50 5.64 -10.70
N TRP A 44 9.33 5.38 -11.29
CA TRP A 44 8.08 6.07 -10.94
C TRP A 44 7.72 5.90 -9.46
N LYS A 45 7.83 4.68 -8.92
CA LYS A 45 7.57 4.42 -7.49
C LYS A 45 8.53 5.19 -6.58
N LEU A 46 9.82 5.22 -6.89
CA LEU A 46 10.81 5.96 -6.10
C LEU A 46 10.54 7.46 -6.13
N ASP A 47 10.20 8.00 -7.29
CA ASP A 47 9.85 9.41 -7.43
C ASP A 47 8.60 9.76 -6.60
N LEU A 48 7.57 8.93 -6.65
CA LEU A 48 6.37 9.10 -5.83
C LEU A 48 6.69 9.06 -4.32
N ILE A 49 7.52 8.12 -3.88
CA ILE A 49 7.98 8.05 -2.48
C ILE A 49 8.72 9.32 -2.09
N ALA A 50 9.61 9.83 -2.94
CA ALA A 50 10.36 11.06 -2.67
C ALA A 50 9.44 12.28 -2.58
N GLN A 51 8.42 12.38 -3.45
CA GLN A 51 7.41 13.43 -3.39
C GLN A 51 6.56 13.36 -2.12
N LEU A 52 6.14 12.17 -1.69
CA LEU A 52 5.38 12.02 -0.44
C LEU A 52 6.26 12.31 0.78
N ALA A 53 7.50 11.83 0.78
CA ALA A 53 8.45 12.07 1.87
C ALA A 53 8.67 13.57 2.07
N SER A 54 8.88 14.34 1.00
CA SER A 54 9.09 15.80 1.09
C SER A 54 7.85 16.53 1.61
N ARG A 55 6.64 16.07 1.28
CA ARG A 55 5.39 16.62 1.81
C ARG A 55 5.19 16.32 3.29
N ILE A 56 5.47 15.10 3.74
CA ILE A 56 5.30 14.70 5.14
C ILE A 56 6.30 15.44 6.05
N THR A 57 7.50 15.72 5.54
CA THR A 57 8.54 16.46 6.28
C THR A 57 8.45 17.98 6.13
N SER A 58 7.49 18.52 5.38
CA SER A 58 7.37 19.97 5.19
C SER A 58 6.98 20.66 6.50
N GLU A 59 7.20 21.97 6.59
CA GLU A 59 6.79 22.72 7.77
C GLU A 59 5.27 22.65 7.98
N PRO A 60 4.80 22.41 9.22
CA PRO A 60 3.38 22.35 9.50
C PRO A 60 2.70 23.70 9.33
N ILE A 61 1.61 23.73 8.55
CA ILE A 61 0.81 24.92 8.26
C ILE A 61 -0.55 24.88 8.98
N PRO A 62 -1.22 26.02 9.18
CA PRO A 62 -2.57 26.03 9.74
C PRO A 62 -3.55 25.29 8.81
N LEU A 63 -4.55 24.64 9.40
CA LEU A 63 -5.61 23.99 8.63
C LEU A 63 -6.57 25.05 8.06
N THR A 64 -6.90 24.93 6.78
CA THR A 64 -7.90 25.78 6.11
C THR A 64 -9.12 24.96 5.72
N LEU A 65 -10.27 25.62 5.54
CA LEU A 65 -11.55 24.98 5.21
C LEU A 65 -11.93 25.12 3.73
N ASP A 66 -11.11 25.81 2.94
CA ASP A 66 -11.35 25.97 1.52
C ASP A 66 -11.10 24.63 0.80
N PRO A 67 -12.04 24.09 0.00
CA PRO A 67 -11.88 22.79 -0.64
C PRO A 67 -10.70 22.69 -1.60
N ILE A 68 -10.32 23.81 -2.24
CA ILE A 68 -9.20 23.84 -3.18
C ILE A 68 -7.89 23.68 -2.41
N GLU A 69 -7.69 24.51 -1.38
CA GLU A 69 -6.51 24.42 -0.50
C GLU A 69 -6.42 23.08 0.22
N LEU A 70 -7.55 22.51 0.66
CA LEU A 70 -7.59 21.24 1.38
C LEU A 70 -7.03 20.07 0.54
N LYS A 71 -7.20 20.11 -0.79
CA LYS A 71 -6.59 19.13 -1.71
C LYS A 71 -5.07 19.25 -1.75
N GLU A 72 -4.53 20.45 -1.57
CA GLU A 72 -3.09 20.68 -1.54
C GLU A 72 -2.45 20.26 -0.21
N LEU A 73 -3.25 20.18 0.87
CA LEU A 73 -2.85 19.70 2.19
C LEU A 73 -2.66 18.17 2.28
N GLU A 74 -2.95 17.41 1.21
CA GLU A 74 -2.76 15.96 1.21
C GLU A 74 -1.29 15.59 1.52
N TYR A 75 -1.11 14.75 2.54
CA TYR A 75 0.17 14.33 3.11
C TYR A 75 1.04 15.46 3.68
N ARG A 76 0.49 16.65 3.91
CA ARG A 76 1.21 17.72 4.63
C ARG A 76 0.83 17.75 6.11
N PRO A 77 1.80 17.99 7.00
CA PRO A 77 1.50 18.19 8.41
C PRO A 77 0.74 19.51 8.61
N VAL A 78 -0.24 19.48 9.50
CA VAL A 78 -1.03 20.66 9.87
C VAL A 78 -0.99 20.87 11.38
N LYS A 79 -1.06 22.14 11.80
CA LYS A 79 -1.19 22.52 13.21
C LYS A 79 -2.62 22.95 13.48
N VAL A 80 -3.22 22.35 14.50
CA VAL A 80 -4.57 22.67 14.98
C VAL A 80 -4.60 22.68 16.49
N ARG A 81 -5.47 23.51 17.06
CA ARG A 81 -5.73 23.58 18.50
C ARG A 81 -7.18 23.17 18.77
N GLY A 82 -7.38 22.37 19.81
CA GLY A 82 -8.67 21.73 20.03
C GLY A 82 -8.67 20.69 21.14
N ARG A 83 -9.69 19.84 21.13
CA ARG A 83 -9.86 18.74 22.09
C ARG A 83 -10.39 17.48 21.40
N PHE A 84 -10.00 16.32 21.90
CA PHE A 84 -10.53 15.04 21.42
C PHE A 84 -11.86 14.69 22.09
N ASP A 85 -12.84 14.26 21.29
CA ASP A 85 -14.08 13.66 21.78
C ASP A 85 -13.95 12.14 21.83
N HIS A 86 -13.40 11.62 22.93
CA HIS A 86 -13.24 10.18 23.15
C HIS A 86 -14.56 9.42 23.31
N SER A 87 -15.69 10.11 23.52
CA SER A 87 -17.00 9.45 23.61
C SER A 87 -17.46 8.90 22.26
N LYS A 88 -16.93 9.46 21.16
CA LYS A 88 -17.25 9.10 19.77
C LYS A 88 -16.08 8.43 19.06
N GLU A 89 -15.22 7.75 19.82
CA GLU A 89 -14.09 7.02 19.26
C GLU A 89 -14.56 5.85 18.37
N LEU A 90 -13.94 5.74 17.19
CA LEU A 90 -14.24 4.74 16.18
C LEU A 90 -13.03 3.82 15.99
N TYR A 91 -13.29 2.52 15.83
CA TYR A 91 -12.25 1.54 15.55
C TYR A 91 -12.43 0.98 14.14
N LEU A 92 -11.39 1.10 13.31
CA LEU A 92 -11.36 0.49 11.99
C LEU A 92 -10.66 -0.87 12.06
N LEU A 93 -11.39 -1.97 11.87
CA LEU A 93 -10.90 -3.36 11.93
C LEU A 93 -11.34 -4.18 10.71
N PRO A 94 -10.61 -5.26 10.36
CA PRO A 94 -9.28 -5.60 10.85
C PRO A 94 -8.21 -4.76 10.15
N ARG A 95 -7.20 -4.30 10.89
CA ARG A 95 -6.00 -3.68 10.33
C ARG A 95 -4.77 -4.48 10.75
N SER A 96 -3.81 -4.60 9.84
CA SER A 96 -2.49 -5.15 10.15
C SER A 96 -1.55 -4.03 10.56
N LEU A 97 -0.65 -4.30 11.51
CA LEU A 97 0.45 -3.40 11.82
C LEU A 97 1.33 -3.23 10.57
N VAL A 98 1.55 -1.98 10.17
CA VAL A 98 2.51 -1.62 9.13
C VAL A 98 3.79 -1.20 9.82
N ASP A 99 4.84 -2.01 9.67
CA ASP A 99 6.16 -1.75 10.22
C ASP A 99 7.20 -1.99 9.11
N PRO A 100 7.81 -0.91 8.56
CA PRO A 100 8.75 -1.02 7.45
C PRO A 100 9.94 -1.93 7.72
N GLU A 101 10.48 -1.94 8.96
CA GLU A 101 11.64 -2.76 9.29
C GLU A 101 11.26 -4.24 9.33
N ARG A 102 10.09 -4.53 9.92
CA ARG A 102 9.57 -5.89 9.99
C ARG A 102 9.19 -6.41 8.61
N GLU A 103 8.50 -5.60 7.81
CA GLU A 103 8.11 -5.96 6.45
C GLU A 103 9.32 -6.22 5.56
N ALA A 104 10.39 -5.41 5.68
CA ALA A 104 11.63 -5.64 4.94
C ALA A 104 12.33 -6.95 5.35
N ARG A 105 12.32 -7.32 6.64
CA ARG A 105 12.90 -8.57 7.15
C ARG A 105 12.10 -9.81 6.78
N GLU A 106 10.77 -9.68 6.73
CA GLU A 106 9.86 -10.79 6.41
C GLU A 106 9.54 -10.89 4.91
N ALA A 107 9.97 -9.92 4.10
CA ALA A 107 9.78 -9.92 2.65
C ALA A 107 10.31 -11.21 2.00
N GLY A 108 9.46 -11.85 1.19
CA GLY A 108 9.81 -13.09 0.49
C GLY A 108 9.63 -14.37 1.30
N ARG A 109 9.17 -14.30 2.56
CA ARG A 109 8.78 -15.49 3.33
C ARG A 109 7.43 -16.04 2.87
N LEU A 110 7.32 -17.37 2.82
CA LEU A 110 6.08 -18.08 2.48
C LEU A 110 5.00 -17.96 3.57
N THR A 111 5.40 -17.64 4.81
CA THR A 111 4.49 -17.46 5.94
C THR A 111 4.70 -16.08 6.56
N SER A 112 3.63 -15.29 6.65
CA SER A 112 3.59 -14.04 7.42
C SER A 112 2.64 -14.21 8.61
N HIS A 113 3.00 -13.62 9.75
CA HIS A 113 2.13 -13.55 10.93
C HIS A 113 1.83 -12.09 11.24
N PRO A 114 0.99 -11.42 10.41
CA PRO A 114 0.67 -10.01 10.65
C PRO A 114 -0.01 -9.84 11.99
N GLU A 115 0.42 -8.84 12.76
CA GLU A 115 -0.26 -8.50 14.00
C GLU A 115 -1.56 -7.77 13.65
N ASN A 116 -2.69 -8.41 13.94
CA ASN A 116 -4.01 -7.85 13.69
C ASN A 116 -4.45 -6.95 14.85
N GLY A 117 -5.04 -5.81 14.50
CA GLY A 117 -5.54 -4.81 15.43
C GLY A 117 -6.51 -3.86 14.75
N ALA A 118 -6.52 -2.62 15.21
CA ALA A 118 -7.40 -1.57 14.75
C ALA A 118 -6.64 -0.27 14.53
N ASN A 119 -7.10 0.54 13.59
CA ASN A 119 -6.78 1.97 13.63
C ASN A 119 -7.82 2.69 14.48
N VAL A 120 -7.35 3.49 15.42
CA VAL A 120 -8.19 4.32 16.27
C VAL A 120 -8.42 5.66 15.57
N ILE A 121 -9.69 5.99 15.32
CA ILE A 121 -10.09 7.28 14.77
C ILE A 121 -10.90 8.00 15.85
N THR A 122 -10.47 9.20 16.22
CA THR A 122 -11.16 10.01 17.25
C THR A 122 -11.53 11.36 16.65
N PRO A 123 -12.79 11.80 16.78
CA PRO A 123 -13.16 13.16 16.42
C PRO A 123 -12.39 14.17 17.26
N PHE A 124 -11.90 15.22 16.62
CA PHE A 124 -11.16 16.31 17.22
C PHE A 124 -11.87 17.63 16.89
N TYR A 125 -12.30 18.34 17.92
CA TYR A 125 -12.96 19.64 17.78
C TYR A 125 -11.91 20.74 17.73
N CYS A 126 -11.77 21.39 16.57
CA CYS A 126 -10.86 22.50 16.35
C CYS A 126 -11.46 23.79 16.92
N THR A 127 -10.88 24.34 17.99
CA THR A 127 -11.43 25.53 18.67
C THR A 127 -11.33 26.81 17.83
N GLU A 128 -10.31 26.90 16.97
CA GLU A 128 -10.08 28.09 16.13
C GLU A 128 -10.99 28.12 14.90
N LEU A 129 -11.31 26.94 14.34
CA LEU A 129 -12.09 26.80 13.11
C LEU A 129 -13.57 26.49 13.37
N GLY A 130 -13.93 26.07 14.59
CA GLY A 130 -15.29 25.68 14.95
C GLY A 130 -15.78 24.37 14.32
N VAL A 131 -14.90 23.62 13.64
CA VAL A 131 -15.23 22.36 12.96
C VAL A 131 -14.71 21.15 13.73
N THR A 132 -15.31 19.99 13.46
CA THR A 132 -14.80 18.69 13.95
C THR A 132 -14.13 17.93 12.81
N ILE A 133 -12.89 17.52 13.02
CA ILE A 133 -12.13 16.69 12.07
C ILE A 133 -11.97 15.28 12.61
N LEU A 134 -11.80 14.28 11.73
CA LEU A 134 -11.47 12.92 12.12
C LEU A 134 -9.97 12.72 12.11
N VAL A 135 -9.40 12.37 13.26
CA VAL A 135 -7.95 12.12 13.38
C VAL A 135 -7.72 10.64 13.56
N ASN A 136 -6.98 10.04 12.62
CA ASN A 136 -6.45 8.69 12.81
C ASN A 136 -5.23 8.77 13.73
N ARG A 137 -5.38 8.24 14.95
CA ARG A 137 -4.36 8.26 16.00
C ARG A 137 -3.39 7.08 15.93
N GLY A 138 -3.57 6.20 14.95
CA GLY A 138 -2.67 5.08 14.68
C GLY A 138 -3.21 3.73 15.11
N PHE A 139 -2.33 2.75 14.97
CA PHE A 139 -2.63 1.33 15.18
C PHE A 139 -2.61 0.95 16.66
N VAL A 140 -3.56 0.10 17.05
CA VAL A 140 -3.65 -0.53 18.36
C VAL A 140 -3.84 -2.04 18.19
N PRO A 141 -3.00 -2.89 18.83
CA PRO A 141 -3.19 -4.33 18.83
C PRO A 141 -4.55 -4.75 19.38
N LYS A 142 -5.12 -5.86 18.88
CA LYS A 142 -6.43 -6.36 19.32
C LYS A 142 -6.53 -6.53 20.85
N LYS A 143 -5.42 -6.89 21.52
CA LYS A 143 -5.34 -7.06 22.98
C LYS A 143 -5.48 -5.74 23.76
N LYS A 144 -5.23 -4.59 23.13
CA LYS A 144 -5.21 -3.25 23.74
C LYS A 144 -6.33 -2.32 23.22
N LEU A 145 -7.38 -2.90 22.62
CA LEU A 145 -8.46 -2.11 22.01
C LEU A 145 -9.17 -1.22 23.03
N LYS A 146 -9.42 -1.76 24.24
CA LYS A 146 -10.12 -1.07 25.32
C LYS A 146 -9.38 0.21 25.73
N PRO A 147 -10.06 1.38 25.81
CA PRO A 147 -9.43 2.66 26.18
C PRO A 147 -8.59 2.60 27.46
N GLU A 148 -9.10 1.89 28.47
CA GLU A 148 -8.47 1.69 29.78
C GLU A 148 -7.09 1.04 29.70
N THR A 149 -6.86 0.21 28.68
CA THR A 149 -5.59 -0.52 28.49
C THR A 149 -4.51 0.31 27.78
N ARG A 150 -4.82 1.56 27.41
CA ARG A 150 -3.95 2.46 26.62
C ARG A 150 -3.97 3.91 27.10
N LEU A 151 -3.74 4.12 28.41
CA LEU A 151 -3.76 5.45 29.04
C LEU A 151 -2.88 6.50 28.35
N LYS A 152 -1.69 6.12 27.83
CA LYS A 152 -0.81 7.03 27.08
C LYS A 152 -1.47 7.66 25.86
N GLY A 153 -2.46 6.98 25.28
CA GLY A 153 -3.23 7.52 24.16
C GLY A 153 -4.40 8.41 24.57
N GLN A 154 -4.86 8.37 25.82
CA GLN A 154 -6.10 9.08 26.22
C GLN A 154 -5.84 10.56 26.56
N VAL A 155 -5.25 11.29 25.61
CA VAL A 155 -4.93 12.72 25.73
C VAL A 155 -6.21 13.53 25.52
N ARG A 156 -6.49 14.51 26.40
CA ARG A 156 -7.68 15.37 26.31
C ARG A 156 -7.45 16.59 25.43
#